data_AF-A0AA44BEN8-F1
#
_entry.id   AF-A0AA44BEN8-F1
#
_cell.length_a   1.000
_cell.length_b   1.000
_cell.length_c   1.000
_cell.angle_alpha   90.00
_cell.angle_beta   90.00
_cell.angle_gamma   90.00
#
_symmetry.space_group_name_H-M   'P 1'
#
loop_
_entity.id
_entity.type
_entity.pdbx_description
1 polymer ?
#
loop_
_entity_poly.entity_id
_entity_poly.type
_entity_poly.pdbx_seq_one_letter_code
_entity_poly.pdbx_strand_id
1 'polypeptide(L)' 'MRPSRDRNIGWRIDYFIVSKALEDRLEDGKIYPGIYGSGHCPVGLEIDL' A
#
# COMPACT_ATOMS: atom_id res chain seq x y z
N MET A 1 0.47 -24.93 -9.61
CA MET A 1 -0.22 -23.94 -8.75
C MET A 1 0.19 -22.55 -9.22
N ARG A 2 -0.74 -21.67 -9.61
CA ARG A 2 -0.37 -20.30 -10.04
C ARG A 2 -0.11 -19.41 -8.81
N PRO A 3 0.90 -18.52 -8.83
CA PRO A 3 1.13 -17.56 -7.75
C PRO A 3 -0.13 -16.76 -7.41
N SER A 4 -0.37 -16.51 -6.12
CA SER A 4 -1.58 -15.81 -5.66
C SER A 4 -1.64 -14.36 -6.17
N ARG A 5 -0.48 -13.71 -6.35
CA ARG A 5 -0.36 -12.34 -6.89
C ARG A 5 -0.94 -12.22 -8.31
N ASP A 6 -0.67 -13.18 -9.18
CA ASP A 6 -1.14 -13.17 -10.58
C ASP A 6 -2.67 -13.29 -10.70
N ARG A 7 -3.32 -13.76 -9.64
CA ARG A 7 -4.78 -13.89 -9.55
C ARG A 7 -5.43 -12.81 -8.70
N ASN A 8 -4.64 -11.83 -8.24
CA ASN A 8 -5.07 -10.82 -7.28
C ASN A 8 -5.74 -11.42 -6.03
N ILE A 9 -5.22 -12.55 -5.54
CA ILE A 9 -5.69 -13.22 -4.32
C ILE A 9 -4.73 -12.87 -3.20
N GLY A 10 -5.17 -12.02 -2.28
CA GLY A 10 -4.34 -11.53 -1.19
C GLY A 10 -5.14 -10.80 -0.12
N TRP A 11 -4.41 -10.21 0.82
CA TRP A 11 -4.96 -9.48 1.96
C TRP A 11 -4.35 -8.08 1.96
N ARG A 12 -5.11 -7.07 2.39
CA ARG A 12 -4.56 -5.75 2.69
C ARG A 12 -4.09 -5.75 4.14
N ILE A 13 -2.78 -5.91 4.36
CA ILE A 13 -2.20 -6.00 5.72
C ILE A 13 -1.08 -5.00 6.00
N ASP A 14 -0.71 -4.19 5.01
CA ASP A 14 0.28 -3.12 5.13
C ASP A 14 -0.43 -1.76 5.10
N TYR A 15 -0.14 -0.90 6.09
CA TYR A 15 -0.87 0.35 6.33
C TYR A 15 0.05 1.50 6.76
N PHE A 16 -0.28 2.71 6.33
CA PHE A 16 0.10 3.93 7.03
C PHE A 16 -1.07 4.36 7.92
N ILE A 17 -0.82 4.47 9.23
CA ILE A 17 -1.79 4.99 10.19
C ILE A 17 -1.32 6.38 10.60
N VAL A 18 -2.19 7.37 10.39
CA VAL A 18 -1.87 8.79 10.58
C VAL A 18 -2.79 9.41 11.62
N SER A 19 -2.30 10.43 12.32
CA SER A 19 -3.11 11.21 13.25
C SER A 19 -4.18 12.01 12.50
N LYS A 20 -5.37 12.16 13.10
CA LYS A 20 -6.48 12.99 12.58
C LYS A 20 -6.05 14.42 12.22
N ALA A 21 -5.12 14.98 12.98
CA ALA A 21 -4.59 16.33 12.75
C ALA A 21 -3.83 16.50 11.41
N LEU A 22 -3.45 15.41 10.75
CA LEU A 22 -2.76 15.43 9.45
C LEU A 22 -3.71 15.19 8.27
N GLU A 23 -5.02 15.09 8.49
CA GLU A 23 -6.01 14.74 7.45
C GLU A 23 -5.95 15.68 6.25
N ASP A 24 -5.86 17.00 6.48
CA ASP A 24 -5.81 18.01 5.42
C ASP A 24 -4.48 18.03 4.63
N ARG A 25 -3.49 17.26 5.09
CA ARG A 25 -2.15 17.16 4.47
C ARG A 25 -1.97 15.89 3.65
N LEU A 26 -2.91 14.94 3.71
CA LEU A 26 -2.81 13.67 2.99
C LEU A 26 -3.10 13.90 1.50
N GLU A 27 -2.13 13.60 0.64
CA GLU A 27 -2.28 13.81 -0.81
C GLU A 27 -2.66 12.52 -1.53
N ASP A 28 -1.99 11.40 -1.25
CA ASP A 28 -2.31 10.11 -1.88
C ASP A 28 -1.84 8.90 -1.06
N GLY A 29 -2.53 7.76 -1.23
CA GLY A 29 -2.16 6.46 -0.69
C GLY A 29 -2.04 5.43 -1.81
N LYS A 30 -0.83 4.90 -2.03
CA LYS A 30 -0.51 4.02 -3.17
C LYS A 30 -0.24 2.59 -2.72
N ILE A 31 -0.66 1.63 -3.54
CA ILE A 31 -0.26 0.21 -3.44
C ILE A 31 0.47 -0.12 -4.73
N TYR A 32 1.67 -0.72 -4.64
CA TYR A 32 2.53 -0.99 -5.80
C TYR A 32 2.59 -2.49 -6.15
N PRO A 33 1.50 -3.10 -6.69
CA PRO A 33 1.41 -4.54 -6.91
C PRO A 33 2.39 -5.07 -7.97
N GLY A 34 2.91 -4.19 -8.83
CA GLY A 34 3.90 -4.52 -9.86
C GLY A 34 5.35 -4.60 -9.36
N ILE A 35 5.62 -4.27 -8.10
CA ILE A 35 6.97 -4.40 -7.51
C ILE A 35 7.10 -5.80 -6.89
N TYR A 36 8.08 -6.55 -7.37
CA TYR A 36 8.37 -7.92 -6.96
C TYR A 36 9.62 -8.00 -6.07
N GLY A 37 9.78 -9.14 -5.39
CA GLY A 37 10.90 -9.42 -4.47
C GLY A 37 10.46 -9.90 -3.08
N SER A 38 9.17 -9.78 -2.77
CA SER A 38 8.53 -10.26 -1.53
C SER A 38 7.14 -10.84 -1.81
N GLY A 39 6.60 -11.62 -0.87
CA GLY A 39 5.19 -12.03 -0.87
C GLY A 39 4.23 -10.85 -0.73
N HIS A 40 4.70 -9.73 -0.18
CA HIS A 40 3.97 -8.47 -0.05
C HIS A 40 4.35 -7.50 -1.19
N CYS A 41 3.51 -6.50 -1.43
CA CYS A 41 3.86 -5.36 -2.27
C CYS A 41 4.09 -4.11 -1.41
N PRO A 42 4.97 -3.18 -1.80
CA PRO A 42 5.12 -1.91 -1.11
C PRO A 42 3.82 -1.11 -1.10
N VAL A 43 3.61 -0.33 -0.04
CA VAL A 43 2.60 0.72 0.06
C VAL A 43 3.31 2.07 0.22
N GLY A 44 2.71 3.14 -0.29
CA GLY A 44 3.24 4.50 -0.19
C GLY A 44 2.19 5.49 0.31
N LEU A 45 2.67 6.56 0.96
CA LEU A 45 1.87 7.71 1.38
C LEU A 45 2.55 8.97 0.86
N GLU A 46 1.79 9.83 0.19
CA GLU A 46 2.18 11.16 -0.24
C GLU A 46 1.49 12.16 0.70
N ILE A 47 2.25 13.09 1.27
CA ILE A 47 1.82 13.99 2.35
C ILE A 47 2.58 15.31 2.28
N ASP A 48 1.86 16.42 2.41
CA ASP A 48 2.42 17.78 2.48
C ASP A 48 2.82 18.15 3.92
N LEU A 49 4.07 18.53 4.17
CA LEU A 49 4.63 18.68 5.52
C LEU A 49 5.05 20.12 5.88
#